data_AF-A0A939VUM1-F1
#
_entry.id   AF-A0A939VUM1-F1
#
_cell.length_a   1.000
_cell.length_b   1.000
_cell.length_c   1.000
_cell.angle_alpha   90.00
_cell.angle_beta   90.00
_cell.angle_gamma   90.00
#
_symmetry.space_group_name_H-M   'P 1'
#
loop_
_entity.id
_entity.type
_entity.pdbx_description
1 polymer ?
#
loop_
_entity_poly.entity_id
_entity_poly.type
_entity_poly.pdbx_seq_one_letter_code
_entity_poly.pdbx_strand_id
1 'polypeptide(L)'
;MVILTLNCGSSSAKYQVYDWDNKEVMANGVVERIGIEGSCITHKAKGKKTEIESPCPTHKEAIELIIKEITDPEVGVIKSMDEISAVGHRVLHGGEKFTKSVLITPEVLDGFREVIDLGPLHMPANIMGIEAAQKVMPNVPHSAIMDTAWHQTMPEETFQYAIPREWYEKYAARRYGFHGTSFLYTAKRAAVLLGKDPKDTNLIICHIGNGSSMCAVKNGVCYDTTMGITPLEGLVMGTRSGDLDPALPFYIMRKTGMTADEMDTALNKKCGCLGITGKYSDRRDIEIDAAKGDKLCQLSIDMEALRIKKYIGAFMAELGHVDAIVWTAGVGERGPITRGKACSGLEEYGIKIDEQKNEWSFTGNAETCISADDSKTKIFVIPTDEELVMTEDAYALMKGTYDVHTNFKYSFQDPNYVNKAREEGLKGDLVKRPNLAKVVVRPPKN
;
A
#
# COMPACT_ATOMS: atom_id res chain seq x y z
N MET A 1 -8.53 24.36 2.98
CA MET A 1 -8.20 24.02 1.58
C MET A 1 -8.55 22.56 1.39
N VAL A 2 -9.22 22.20 0.31
CA VAL A 2 -9.64 20.83 0.06
C VAL A 2 -8.70 20.15 -0.92
N ILE A 3 -8.21 18.96 -0.57
CA ILE A 3 -7.37 18.14 -1.43
C ILE A 3 -8.14 16.87 -1.77
N LEU A 4 -8.25 16.56 -3.07
CA LEU A 4 -8.86 15.33 -3.55
C LEU A 4 -7.74 14.35 -3.91
N THR A 5 -7.79 13.12 -3.40
CA THR A 5 -6.89 12.05 -3.86
C THR A 5 -7.66 11.02 -4.66
N LEU A 6 -7.07 10.52 -5.75
CA LEU A 6 -7.65 9.55 -6.66
C LEU A 6 -6.72 8.36 -6.87
N ASN A 7 -7.29 7.16 -6.81
CA ASN A 7 -6.62 5.90 -7.14
C ASN A 7 -7.49 5.13 -8.15
N CYS A 8 -7.15 5.29 -9.43
CA CYS A 8 -7.89 4.74 -10.55
C CYS A 8 -7.28 3.41 -10.99
N GLY A 9 -8.01 2.31 -10.77
CA GLY A 9 -7.74 0.99 -11.34
C GLY A 9 -8.50 0.76 -12.64
N SER A 10 -8.32 -0.42 -13.26
CA SER A 10 -8.94 -0.74 -14.56
C SER A 10 -10.47 -0.66 -14.56
N SER A 11 -11.12 -0.93 -13.44
CA SER A 11 -12.58 -0.96 -13.30
C SER A 11 -13.09 -0.28 -12.02
N SER A 12 -12.26 0.54 -11.39
CA SER A 12 -12.64 1.28 -10.17
C SER A 12 -11.89 2.59 -10.02
N ALA A 13 -12.48 3.51 -9.27
CA ALA A 13 -11.87 4.79 -8.89
C ALA A 13 -12.14 5.04 -7.40
N LYS A 14 -11.12 4.88 -6.57
CA LYS A 14 -11.18 5.22 -5.14
C LYS A 14 -10.82 6.68 -4.95
N TYR A 15 -11.45 7.33 -3.96
CA TYR A 15 -11.19 8.72 -3.66
C TYR A 15 -11.26 9.04 -2.17
N GLN A 16 -10.55 10.10 -1.78
CA GLN A 16 -10.66 10.73 -0.47
C GLN A 16 -10.69 12.25 -0.64
N VAL A 17 -11.57 12.90 0.13
CA VAL A 17 -11.67 14.36 0.24
C VAL A 17 -11.10 14.77 1.59
N TYR A 18 -10.06 15.58 1.59
CA TYR A 18 -9.32 15.95 2.78
C TYR A 18 -9.33 17.47 3.00
N ASP A 19 -9.69 17.90 4.20
CA ASP A 19 -9.51 19.28 4.65
C ASP A 19 -8.10 19.48 5.19
N TRP A 20 -7.26 20.17 4.42
CA TRP A 20 -5.88 20.45 4.78
C TRP A 20 -5.74 21.32 6.03
N ASP A 21 -6.64 22.27 6.23
CA ASP A 21 -6.50 23.27 7.30
C ASP A 21 -6.94 22.64 8.63
N ASN A 22 -8.03 21.87 8.59
CA ASN A 22 -8.53 21.14 9.77
C ASN A 22 -7.87 19.78 9.99
N LYS A 23 -7.03 19.31 9.06
CA LYS A 23 -6.38 17.98 9.11
C LYS A 23 -7.38 16.84 9.27
N GLU A 24 -8.39 16.81 8.42
CA GLU A 24 -9.54 15.92 8.55
C GLU A 24 -9.94 15.27 7.22
N VAL A 25 -10.28 13.97 7.28
CA VAL A 25 -10.93 13.27 6.17
C VAL A 25 -12.41 13.62 6.18
N MET A 26 -12.85 14.38 5.18
CA MET A 26 -14.25 14.82 5.07
C MET A 26 -15.13 13.70 4.48
N ALA A 27 -14.61 13.03 3.45
CA ALA A 27 -15.28 11.92 2.78
C ALA A 27 -14.27 10.93 2.19
N ASN A 28 -14.70 9.69 2.00
CA ASN A 28 -14.02 8.73 1.14
C ASN A 28 -15.04 7.84 0.43
N GLY A 29 -14.60 7.21 -0.65
CA GLY A 29 -15.48 6.34 -1.41
C GLY A 29 -14.79 5.61 -2.53
N VAL A 30 -15.59 4.87 -3.27
CA VAL A 30 -15.15 4.12 -4.44
C VAL A 30 -16.28 4.04 -5.46
N VAL A 31 -15.95 4.28 -6.72
CA VAL A 31 -16.76 3.83 -7.85
C VAL A 31 -16.23 2.47 -8.28
N GLU A 32 -17.10 1.47 -8.35
CA GLU A 32 -16.77 0.11 -8.76
C GLU A 32 -17.48 -0.25 -10.07
N ARG A 33 -16.94 -1.27 -10.76
CA ARG A 33 -17.48 -1.80 -12.02
C ARG A 33 -17.58 -0.74 -13.12
N ILE A 34 -16.58 0.14 -13.22
CA ILE A 34 -16.47 1.09 -14.34
C ILE A 34 -16.30 0.30 -15.65
N GLY A 35 -17.06 0.68 -16.68
CA GLY A 35 -17.11 0.00 -17.98
C GLY A 35 -17.86 -1.33 -17.95
N ILE A 36 -18.51 -1.67 -16.83
CA ILE A 36 -19.24 -2.93 -16.61
C ILE A 36 -20.67 -2.58 -16.14
N GLU A 37 -21.64 -3.42 -16.48
CA GLU A 37 -23.01 -3.25 -15.99
C GLU A 37 -23.09 -3.29 -14.45
N GLY A 38 -24.00 -2.49 -13.90
CA GLY A 38 -24.17 -2.34 -12.45
C GLY A 38 -23.02 -1.59 -11.79
N SER A 39 -22.45 -0.60 -12.47
CA SER A 39 -21.54 0.38 -11.85
C SER A 39 -22.22 1.03 -10.65
N CYS A 40 -21.50 1.14 -9.54
CA CYS A 40 -22.02 1.76 -8.32
C CYS A 40 -20.96 2.62 -7.64
N ILE A 41 -21.42 3.66 -6.96
CA ILE A 41 -20.60 4.45 -6.04
C ILE A 41 -20.98 4.11 -4.61
N THR A 42 -19.97 3.74 -3.82
CA THR A 42 -20.05 3.76 -2.36
C THR A 42 -19.45 5.07 -1.88
N HIS A 43 -20.24 5.91 -1.21
CA HIS A 43 -19.78 7.18 -0.64
C HIS A 43 -19.93 7.15 0.89
N LYS A 44 -18.89 7.58 1.60
CA LYS A 44 -18.87 7.69 3.06
C LYS A 44 -18.51 9.10 3.47
N ALA A 45 -19.44 9.78 4.12
CA ALA A 45 -19.28 11.13 4.62
C ALA A 45 -20.20 11.35 5.83
N LYS A 46 -19.82 12.27 6.73
CA LYS A 46 -20.65 12.67 7.89
C LYS A 46 -21.16 11.47 8.73
N GLY A 47 -20.35 10.41 8.86
CA GLY A 47 -20.71 9.18 9.57
C GLY A 47 -21.77 8.29 8.88
N LYS A 48 -22.18 8.62 7.65
CA LYS A 48 -23.11 7.84 6.84
C LYS A 48 -22.39 7.15 5.69
N LYS A 49 -22.96 6.02 5.24
CA LYS A 49 -22.56 5.31 4.04
C LYS A 49 -23.76 5.28 3.09
N THR A 50 -23.57 5.74 1.86
CA THR A 50 -24.55 5.63 0.78
C THR A 50 -23.98 4.74 -0.33
N GLU A 51 -24.88 4.04 -1.02
CA GLU A 51 -24.58 3.24 -2.20
C GLU A 51 -25.59 3.60 -3.27
N ILE A 52 -25.09 4.04 -4.42
CA ILE A 52 -25.92 4.48 -5.55
C ILE A 52 -25.43 3.76 -6.80
N GLU A 53 -26.34 3.09 -7.47
CA GLU A 53 -26.08 2.50 -8.78
C GLU A 53 -26.21 3.60 -9.84
N SER A 54 -25.18 3.77 -10.68
CA SER A 54 -25.16 4.79 -11.71
C SER A 54 -24.22 4.37 -12.84
N PRO A 55 -24.68 4.34 -14.11
CA PRO A 55 -23.85 3.90 -15.22
C PRO A 55 -22.56 4.71 -15.35
N CYS A 56 -21.41 4.03 -15.30
CA CYS A 56 -20.09 4.64 -15.50
C CYS A 56 -19.38 3.93 -16.66
N PRO A 57 -19.70 4.24 -17.93
CA PRO A 57 -19.10 3.57 -19.08
C PRO A 57 -17.59 3.83 -19.19
N THR A 58 -17.11 4.97 -18.70
CA THR A 58 -15.67 5.29 -18.65
C THR A 58 -15.29 5.93 -17.31
N HIS A 59 -13.98 6.09 -17.08
CA HIS A 59 -13.47 6.83 -15.93
C HIS A 59 -13.92 8.29 -15.90
N LYS A 60 -14.25 8.89 -17.05
CA LYS A 60 -14.79 10.26 -17.08
C LYS A 60 -16.10 10.35 -16.30
N GLU A 61 -17.08 9.51 -16.62
CA GLU A 61 -18.37 9.49 -15.93
C GLU A 61 -18.20 9.08 -14.46
N ALA A 62 -17.24 8.21 -14.15
CA ALA A 62 -16.92 7.85 -12.77
C ALA A 62 -16.40 9.06 -11.96
N ILE A 63 -15.51 9.89 -12.54
CA ILE A 63 -15.04 11.11 -11.87
C ILE A 63 -16.17 12.13 -11.76
N GLU A 64 -17.00 12.32 -12.80
CA GLU A 64 -18.18 13.19 -12.73
C GLU A 64 -19.15 12.77 -11.62
N LEU A 65 -19.37 11.46 -11.46
CA LEU A 65 -20.18 10.90 -10.37
C LEU A 65 -19.56 11.17 -9.00
N ILE A 66 -18.23 11.05 -8.86
CA ILE A 66 -17.54 11.42 -7.62
C ILE A 66 -17.76 12.89 -7.30
N ILE A 67 -17.55 13.79 -8.27
CA ILE A 67 -17.76 15.23 -8.07
C ILE A 67 -19.22 15.52 -7.69
N LYS A 68 -20.19 14.87 -8.33
CA LYS A 68 -21.61 14.99 -7.99
C LYS A 68 -21.88 14.58 -6.54
N GLU A 69 -21.40 13.41 -6.09
CA GLU A 69 -21.64 12.96 -4.71
C GLU A 69 -20.98 13.86 -3.66
N ILE A 70 -19.73 14.30 -3.89
CA ILE A 70 -19.04 15.15 -2.90
C ILE A 70 -19.59 16.58 -2.86
N THR A 71 -20.33 17.02 -3.89
CA THR A 71 -21.01 18.33 -3.95
C THR A 71 -22.51 18.25 -3.66
N ASP A 72 -23.04 17.05 -3.40
CA ASP A 72 -24.45 16.86 -3.14
C ASP A 72 -24.90 17.62 -1.86
N PRO A 73 -26.04 18.33 -1.87
CA PRO A 73 -26.49 19.11 -0.72
C PRO A 73 -26.75 18.29 0.56
N GLU A 74 -27.12 17.02 0.42
CA GLU A 74 -27.45 16.14 1.55
C GLU A 74 -26.22 15.33 1.99
N VAL A 75 -25.59 14.62 1.06
CA VAL A 75 -24.51 13.66 1.36
C VAL A 75 -23.12 14.24 1.16
N GLY A 76 -22.98 15.27 0.33
CA GLY A 76 -21.72 15.90 -0.03
C GLY A 76 -21.06 16.69 1.11
N VAL A 77 -19.79 17.02 0.91
CA VAL A 77 -18.91 17.63 1.92
C VAL A 77 -18.34 18.98 1.51
N ILE A 78 -18.48 19.35 0.24
CA ILE A 78 -18.12 20.66 -0.31
C ILE A 78 -19.32 21.24 -1.07
N LYS A 79 -19.40 22.57 -1.25
CA LYS A 79 -20.54 23.21 -1.93
C LYS A 79 -20.38 23.21 -3.45
N SER A 80 -19.13 23.24 -3.93
CA SER A 80 -18.81 23.30 -5.34
C SER A 80 -17.42 22.76 -5.61
N MET A 81 -17.17 22.35 -6.86
CA MET A 81 -15.88 21.89 -7.34
C MET A 81 -14.74 22.89 -7.12
N ASP A 82 -15.05 24.20 -7.12
CA ASP A 82 -14.08 25.29 -6.91
C ASP A 82 -13.40 25.25 -5.52
N GLU A 83 -13.94 24.50 -4.56
CA GLU A 83 -13.30 24.31 -3.25
C GLU A 83 -12.08 23.37 -3.31
N ILE A 84 -11.99 22.52 -4.35
CA ILE A 84 -10.88 21.59 -4.56
C ILE A 84 -9.66 22.38 -5.01
N SER A 85 -8.65 22.44 -4.14
CA SER A 85 -7.44 23.22 -4.35
C SER A 85 -6.36 22.45 -5.11
N ALA A 86 -6.31 21.12 -4.99
CA ALA A 86 -5.38 20.26 -5.73
C ALA A 86 -5.92 18.82 -5.80
N VAL A 87 -5.43 18.06 -6.80
CA VAL A 87 -5.72 16.63 -6.94
C VAL A 87 -4.43 15.80 -6.92
N GLY A 88 -4.33 14.83 -6.02
CA GLY A 88 -3.24 13.85 -5.98
C GLY A 88 -3.65 12.51 -6.62
N HIS A 89 -2.90 12.02 -7.59
CA HIS A 89 -3.16 10.77 -8.30
C HIS A 89 -2.15 9.71 -7.90
N ARG A 90 -2.63 8.54 -7.51
CA ARG A 90 -1.76 7.37 -7.36
C ARG A 90 -1.43 6.84 -8.76
N VAL A 91 -0.14 6.69 -9.03
CA VAL A 91 0.38 6.12 -10.27
C VAL A 91 1.21 4.90 -9.92
N LEU A 92 1.02 3.78 -10.62
CA LEU A 92 1.74 2.55 -10.29
C LEU A 92 3.26 2.72 -10.52
N HIS A 93 3.65 3.28 -11.66
CA HIS A 93 5.04 3.21 -12.12
C HIS A 93 5.58 4.57 -12.57
N GLY A 94 6.72 4.97 -12.03
CA GLY A 94 7.47 6.16 -12.46
C GLY A 94 8.66 5.88 -13.38
N GLY A 95 9.03 4.61 -13.54
CA GLY A 95 10.29 4.23 -14.17
C GLY A 95 11.47 4.81 -13.39
N GLU A 96 12.61 4.98 -14.06
CA GLU A 96 13.74 5.74 -13.51
C GLU A 96 13.56 7.26 -13.68
N LYS A 97 12.57 7.70 -14.47
CA LYS A 97 12.34 9.11 -14.81
C LYS A 97 11.68 9.88 -13.66
N PHE A 98 10.71 9.27 -12.99
CA PHE A 98 9.92 9.93 -11.95
C PHE A 98 10.22 9.32 -10.58
N THR A 99 11.26 9.86 -9.93
CA THR A 99 11.79 9.37 -8.64
C THR A 99 11.22 10.06 -7.41
N LYS A 100 10.35 11.06 -7.60
CA LYS A 100 9.61 11.77 -6.57
C LYS A 100 8.26 12.20 -7.13
N SER A 101 7.33 12.60 -6.28
CA SER A 101 6.03 13.13 -6.72
C SER A 101 6.22 14.39 -7.58
N VAL A 102 5.37 14.57 -8.58
CA VAL A 102 5.48 15.65 -9.57
C VAL A 102 4.13 16.28 -9.87
N LEU A 103 4.14 17.56 -10.25
CA LEU A 103 2.98 18.17 -10.91
C LEU A 103 2.81 17.55 -12.30
N ILE A 104 1.57 17.24 -12.66
CA ILE A 104 1.23 16.63 -13.95
C ILE A 104 1.17 17.72 -15.01
N THR A 105 2.11 17.66 -15.95
CA THR A 105 2.13 18.43 -17.19
C THR A 105 1.94 17.48 -18.39
N PRO A 106 1.72 18.00 -19.61
CA PRO A 106 1.70 17.17 -20.82
C PRO A 106 2.94 16.28 -20.96
N GLU A 107 4.13 16.81 -20.65
CA GLU A 107 5.41 16.08 -20.74
C GLU A 107 5.50 14.95 -19.69
N VAL A 108 4.89 15.15 -18.52
CA VAL A 108 4.80 14.10 -17.50
C VAL A 108 3.88 12.97 -17.97
N LEU A 109 2.73 13.30 -18.58
CA LEU A 109 1.84 12.31 -19.15
C LEU A 109 2.49 11.54 -20.30
N ASP A 110 3.23 12.21 -21.17
CA ASP A 110 4.01 11.55 -22.22
C ASP A 110 5.07 10.63 -21.62
N GLY A 111 5.76 11.06 -20.56
CA GLY A 111 6.68 10.20 -19.82
C GLY A 111 6.01 8.96 -19.21
N PHE A 112 4.76 9.05 -18.73
CA PHE A 112 4.03 7.88 -18.28
C PHE A 112 3.64 6.94 -19.43
N ARG A 113 3.34 7.48 -20.61
CA ARG A 113 3.07 6.69 -21.82
C ARG A 113 4.30 5.90 -22.27
N GLU A 114 5.50 6.47 -22.12
CA GLU A 114 6.78 5.82 -22.43
C GLU A 114 7.06 4.57 -21.57
N VAL A 115 6.49 4.48 -20.37
CA VAL A 115 6.73 3.39 -19.40
C VAL A 115 5.52 2.50 -19.13
N ILE A 116 4.52 2.51 -20.03
CA ILE A 116 3.31 1.67 -19.91
C ILE A 116 3.66 0.17 -19.88
N ASP A 117 4.70 -0.23 -20.60
CA ASP A 117 5.19 -1.60 -20.69
C ASP A 117 5.68 -2.17 -19.36
N LEU A 118 6.14 -1.31 -18.43
CA LEU A 118 6.50 -1.70 -17.06
C LEU A 118 5.28 -2.00 -16.18
N GLY A 119 4.07 -1.59 -16.59
CA GLY A 119 2.85 -1.79 -15.83
C GLY A 119 1.58 -1.89 -16.69
N PRO A 120 1.50 -2.81 -17.66
CA PRO A 120 0.49 -2.81 -18.72
C PRO A 120 -0.94 -2.97 -18.20
N LEU A 121 -1.12 -3.65 -17.05
CA LEU A 121 -2.43 -3.86 -16.43
C LEU A 121 -2.92 -2.67 -15.59
N HIS A 122 -2.08 -1.67 -15.30
CA HIS A 122 -2.39 -0.61 -14.34
C HIS A 122 -2.12 0.79 -14.88
N MET A 123 -0.98 1.01 -15.53
CA MET A 123 -0.58 2.32 -16.07
C MET A 123 -1.62 2.93 -17.00
N PRO A 124 -2.24 2.19 -17.94
CA PRO A 124 -3.30 2.75 -18.79
C PRO A 124 -4.48 3.30 -17.99
N ALA A 125 -4.89 2.61 -16.91
CA ALA A 125 -5.98 3.06 -16.06
C ALA A 125 -5.61 4.29 -15.22
N ASN A 126 -4.35 4.38 -14.76
CA ASN A 126 -3.86 5.57 -14.06
C ASN A 126 -3.86 6.79 -14.99
N ILE A 127 -3.33 6.66 -16.21
CA ILE A 127 -3.30 7.74 -17.21
C ILE A 127 -4.73 8.17 -17.58
N MET A 128 -5.62 7.22 -17.86
CA MET A 128 -7.02 7.50 -18.16
C MET A 128 -7.71 8.25 -17.02
N GLY A 129 -7.47 7.85 -15.77
CA GLY A 129 -8.00 8.53 -14.59
C GLY A 129 -7.50 9.97 -14.46
N ILE A 130 -6.22 10.21 -14.71
CA ILE A 130 -5.62 11.55 -14.70
C ILE A 130 -6.26 12.44 -15.77
N GLU A 131 -6.32 11.96 -17.02
CA GLU A 131 -6.90 12.72 -18.13
C GLU A 131 -8.38 13.01 -17.92
N ALA A 132 -9.14 12.03 -17.41
CA ALA A 132 -10.54 12.21 -17.04
C ALA A 132 -10.70 13.31 -15.99
N ALA A 133 -9.89 13.27 -14.92
CA ALA A 133 -9.95 14.26 -13.86
C ALA A 133 -9.53 15.66 -14.36
N GLN A 134 -8.51 15.78 -15.22
CA GLN A 134 -8.12 17.06 -15.81
C GLN A 134 -9.20 17.64 -16.75
N LYS A 135 -9.96 16.79 -17.44
CA LYS A 135 -11.11 17.25 -18.25
C LYS A 135 -12.25 17.79 -17.38
N VAL A 136 -12.49 17.17 -16.22
CA VAL A 136 -13.54 17.60 -15.28
C VAL A 136 -13.10 18.83 -14.48
N MET A 137 -11.82 18.91 -14.08
CA MET A 137 -11.24 19.96 -13.23
C MET A 137 -10.05 20.68 -13.91
N PRO A 138 -10.23 21.35 -15.05
CA PRO A 138 -9.11 21.85 -15.87
C PRO A 138 -8.25 22.94 -15.20
N ASN A 139 -8.79 23.64 -14.20
CA ASN A 139 -8.11 24.74 -13.52
C ASN A 139 -7.45 24.33 -12.19
N VAL A 140 -7.64 23.08 -11.77
CA VAL A 140 -7.05 22.55 -10.52
C VAL A 140 -5.67 21.98 -10.85
N PRO A 141 -4.63 22.16 -10.01
CA PRO A 141 -3.36 21.49 -10.20
C PRO A 141 -3.46 19.99 -9.87
N HIS A 142 -2.98 19.15 -10.78
CA HIS A 142 -2.90 17.70 -10.62
C HIS A 142 -1.47 17.27 -10.30
N SER A 143 -1.29 16.35 -9.36
CA SER A 143 0.00 15.77 -9.00
C SER A 143 -0.03 14.25 -9.16
N ALA A 144 1.09 13.65 -9.56
CA ALA A 144 1.29 12.21 -9.61
C ALA A 144 2.21 11.77 -8.47
N ILE A 145 1.77 10.73 -7.74
CA ILE A 145 2.50 10.10 -6.66
C ILE A 145 2.71 8.64 -7.05
N MET A 146 3.96 8.28 -7.34
CA MET A 146 4.30 6.97 -7.89
C MET A 146 4.62 5.98 -6.78
N ASP A 147 4.03 4.78 -6.84
CA ASP A 147 4.33 3.68 -5.91
C ASP A 147 5.82 3.28 -5.94
N THR A 148 6.52 3.52 -7.06
CA THR A 148 7.94 3.21 -7.24
C THR A 148 8.89 4.25 -6.67
N ALA A 149 8.41 5.45 -6.32
CA ALA A 149 9.29 6.59 -6.00
C ALA A 149 10.12 6.36 -4.73
N TRP A 150 9.51 5.80 -3.67
CA TRP A 150 10.19 5.46 -2.41
C TRP A 150 11.43 4.57 -2.60
N HIS A 151 11.37 3.69 -3.60
CA HIS A 151 12.37 2.66 -3.84
C HIS A 151 13.55 3.14 -4.68
N GLN A 152 13.53 4.37 -5.18
CA GLN A 152 14.59 4.88 -6.05
C GLN A 152 15.91 5.16 -5.32
N THR A 153 15.95 4.95 -4.01
CA THR A 153 17.18 4.98 -3.20
C THR A 153 17.91 3.64 -3.13
N MET A 154 17.33 2.55 -3.66
CA MET A 154 17.98 1.23 -3.68
C MET A 154 19.33 1.32 -4.41
N PRO A 155 20.42 0.75 -3.85
CA PRO A 155 21.71 0.67 -4.53
C PRO A 155 21.71 -0.42 -5.62
N GLU A 156 22.67 -0.37 -6.54
CA GLU A 156 22.75 -1.27 -7.71
C GLU A 156 22.67 -2.74 -7.34
N GLU A 157 23.32 -3.15 -6.24
CA GLU A 157 23.35 -4.54 -5.79
C GLU A 157 21.98 -5.12 -5.37
N THR A 158 20.99 -4.29 -5.04
CA THR A 158 19.65 -4.76 -4.65
C THR A 158 18.63 -4.63 -5.78
N PHE A 159 18.84 -3.67 -6.70
CA PHE A 159 17.90 -3.49 -7.82
C PHE A 159 18.28 -4.21 -9.11
N GLN A 160 19.56 -4.50 -9.32
CA GLN A 160 20.01 -5.20 -10.53
C GLN A 160 19.64 -6.68 -10.44
N TYR A 161 19.14 -7.23 -11.54
CA TYR A 161 19.00 -8.67 -11.69
C TYR A 161 20.28 -9.27 -12.30
N ALA A 162 20.59 -10.51 -11.94
CA ALA A 162 21.69 -11.28 -12.54
C ALA A 162 21.32 -11.80 -13.95
N ILE A 163 21.07 -10.88 -14.88
CA ILE A 163 20.63 -11.10 -16.27
C ILE A 163 21.57 -10.36 -17.23
N PRO A 164 21.47 -10.56 -18.56
CA PRO A 164 22.29 -9.79 -19.51
C PRO A 164 22.17 -8.28 -19.28
N ARG A 165 23.31 -7.61 -19.09
CA ARG A 165 23.40 -6.17 -18.81
C ARG A 165 22.63 -5.31 -19.83
N GLU A 166 22.62 -5.74 -21.08
CA GLU A 166 21.87 -5.09 -22.17
C GLU A 166 20.38 -4.93 -21.85
N TRP A 167 19.77 -5.86 -21.10
CA TRP A 167 18.33 -5.78 -20.79
C TRP A 167 18.04 -4.65 -19.81
N TYR A 168 18.95 -4.38 -18.86
CA TYR A 168 18.87 -3.17 -18.05
C TYR A 168 19.09 -1.92 -18.91
N GLU A 169 20.17 -1.86 -19.70
CA GLU A 169 20.54 -0.67 -20.46
C GLU A 169 19.50 -0.28 -21.55
N LYS A 170 18.81 -1.26 -22.16
CA LYS A 170 17.85 -1.02 -23.24
C LYS A 170 16.39 -1.02 -22.79
N TYR A 171 16.04 -1.79 -21.78
CA TYR A 171 14.64 -2.01 -21.38
C TYR A 171 14.37 -1.63 -19.92
N ALA A 172 15.36 -1.06 -19.22
CA ALA A 172 15.29 -0.70 -17.81
C ALA A 172 14.80 -1.87 -16.93
N ALA A 173 15.23 -3.08 -17.27
CA ALA A 173 14.87 -4.32 -16.58
C ALA A 173 15.58 -4.41 -15.22
N ARG A 174 14.96 -3.80 -14.20
CA ARG A 174 15.44 -3.75 -12.81
C ARG A 174 14.29 -3.91 -11.82
N ARG A 175 14.63 -4.12 -10.54
CA ARG A 175 13.68 -3.96 -9.45
C ARG A 175 13.26 -2.49 -9.35
N TYR A 176 11.94 -2.27 -9.31
CA TYR A 176 11.36 -0.96 -9.03
C TYR A 176 10.67 -0.94 -7.67
N GLY A 177 9.98 -2.01 -7.29
CA GLY A 177 9.21 -2.07 -6.05
C GLY A 177 7.92 -1.23 -6.07
N PHE A 178 6.94 -1.61 -5.25
CA PHE A 178 5.65 -0.93 -5.15
C PHE A 178 5.22 -0.74 -3.69
N HIS A 179 4.03 -0.20 -3.45
CA HIS A 179 3.56 0.21 -2.12
C HIS A 179 4.47 1.26 -1.44
N GLY A 180 5.18 2.07 -2.23
CA GLY A 180 6.15 3.05 -1.73
C GLY A 180 5.56 4.09 -0.77
N THR A 181 4.35 4.58 -1.05
CA THR A 181 3.60 5.48 -0.16
C THR A 181 3.33 4.86 1.21
N SER A 182 2.96 3.58 1.24
CA SER A 182 2.74 2.85 2.48
C SER A 182 4.02 2.66 3.28
N PHE A 183 5.12 2.27 2.61
CA PHE A 183 6.43 2.14 3.24
C PHE A 183 6.95 3.47 3.77
N LEU A 184 6.81 4.55 3.01
CA LEU A 184 7.18 5.89 3.44
C LEU A 184 6.45 6.30 4.71
N TYR A 185 5.13 6.13 4.74
CA TYR A 185 4.31 6.50 5.90
C TYR A 185 4.74 5.72 7.13
N THR A 186 4.79 4.40 7.00
CA THR A 186 5.07 3.50 8.13
C THR A 186 6.52 3.56 8.60
N ALA A 187 7.49 3.81 7.72
CA ALA A 187 8.89 4.04 8.11
C ALA A 187 9.03 5.28 9.00
N LYS A 188 8.47 6.41 8.55
CA LYS A 188 8.50 7.67 9.30
C LYS A 188 7.71 7.59 10.61
N ARG A 189 6.55 6.90 10.61
CA ARG A 189 5.79 6.63 11.85
C ARG A 189 6.56 5.76 12.84
N ALA A 190 7.21 4.70 12.37
CA ALA A 190 8.02 3.83 13.21
C ALA A 190 9.19 4.58 13.85
N ALA A 191 9.85 5.48 13.11
CA ALA A 191 10.90 6.34 13.66
C ALA A 191 10.40 7.21 14.82
N VAL A 192 9.21 7.82 14.68
CA VAL A 192 8.58 8.59 15.76
C VAL A 192 8.28 7.72 16.99
N LEU A 193 7.76 6.51 16.80
CA LEU A 193 7.49 5.57 17.90
C LEU A 193 8.77 5.07 18.59
N LEU A 194 9.88 5.01 17.85
CA LEU A 194 11.20 4.69 18.39
C LEU A 194 11.87 5.88 19.09
N GLY A 195 11.33 7.10 18.96
CA GLY A 195 11.97 8.33 19.45
C GLY A 195 13.26 8.66 18.71
N LYS A 196 13.35 8.32 17.41
CA LYS A 196 14.54 8.50 16.56
C LYS A 196 14.24 9.42 15.38
N ASP A 197 15.27 10.07 14.85
CA ASP A 197 15.22 10.66 13.51
C ASP A 197 15.10 9.51 12.49
N PRO A 198 14.24 9.63 11.45
CA PRO A 198 14.15 8.62 10.39
C PRO A 198 15.49 8.12 9.87
N LYS A 199 16.47 9.00 9.67
CA LYS A 199 17.79 8.63 9.13
C LYS A 199 18.60 7.70 10.05
N ASP A 200 18.23 7.61 11.33
CA ASP A 200 18.89 6.81 12.36
C ASP A 200 18.14 5.49 12.63
N THR A 201 17.29 5.06 11.68
CA THR A 201 16.48 3.84 11.80
C THR A 201 16.78 2.81 10.72
N ASN A 202 16.83 1.54 11.16
CA ASN A 202 16.79 0.37 10.29
C ASN A 202 15.53 -0.45 10.58
N LEU A 203 14.70 -0.65 9.56
CA LEU A 203 13.38 -1.25 9.72
C LEU A 203 13.15 -2.36 8.70
N ILE A 204 12.37 -3.36 9.09
CA ILE A 204 11.75 -4.30 8.16
C ILE A 204 10.25 -4.02 8.16
N ILE A 205 9.69 -3.59 7.04
CA ILE A 205 8.28 -3.25 6.95
C ILE A 205 7.55 -4.32 6.13
N CYS A 206 6.53 -4.92 6.73
CA CYS A 206 5.65 -5.93 6.17
C CYS A 206 4.29 -5.32 5.79
N HIS A 207 4.16 -4.87 4.53
CA HIS A 207 2.88 -4.49 3.95
C HIS A 207 2.14 -5.75 3.49
N ILE A 208 1.24 -6.29 4.31
CA ILE A 208 0.55 -7.55 4.03
C ILE A 208 -0.93 -7.29 3.79
N GLY A 209 -1.35 -7.47 2.55
CA GLY A 209 -2.72 -7.25 2.09
C GLY A 209 -3.12 -8.28 1.05
N ASN A 210 -4.02 -7.91 0.13
CA ASN A 210 -4.31 -8.77 -1.02
C ASN A 210 -3.13 -8.82 -2.00
N GLY A 211 -2.46 -7.67 -2.20
CA GLY A 211 -1.08 -7.62 -2.64
C GLY A 211 -0.18 -7.45 -1.40
N SER A 212 0.95 -8.13 -1.37
CA SER A 212 1.85 -8.13 -0.21
C SER A 212 3.28 -7.88 -0.64
N SER A 213 3.99 -7.00 0.05
CA SER A 213 5.41 -6.79 -0.14
C SER A 213 6.09 -6.45 1.18
N MET A 214 7.41 -6.64 1.23
CA MET A 214 8.22 -6.14 2.34
C MET A 214 9.30 -5.18 1.83
N CYS A 215 9.74 -4.29 2.70
CA CYS A 215 10.82 -3.35 2.43
C CYS A 215 11.84 -3.39 3.57
N ALA A 216 13.12 -3.51 3.21
CA ALA A 216 14.25 -3.23 4.08
C ALA A 216 14.54 -1.73 4.02
N VAL A 217 14.44 -1.05 5.15
CA VAL A 217 14.77 0.37 5.30
C VAL A 217 16.10 0.45 6.03
N LYS A 218 17.09 1.11 5.42
CA LYS A 218 18.42 1.32 5.99
C LYS A 218 18.69 2.80 6.12
N ASN A 219 19.02 3.27 7.32
CA ASN A 219 19.22 4.69 7.61
C ASN A 219 18.08 5.57 7.07
N GLY A 220 16.83 5.14 7.28
CA GLY A 220 15.62 5.89 6.91
C GLY A 220 15.23 5.90 5.42
N VAL A 221 15.95 5.21 4.54
CA VAL A 221 15.62 5.11 3.10
C VAL A 221 15.44 3.66 2.65
N CYS A 222 14.77 3.43 1.53
CA CYS A 222 14.64 2.10 0.95
C CYS A 222 16.01 1.54 0.56
N TYR A 223 16.31 0.33 1.03
CA TYR A 223 17.52 -0.41 0.68
C TYR A 223 17.22 -1.61 -0.21
N ASP A 224 16.17 -2.36 0.12
CA ASP A 224 15.65 -3.46 -0.72
C ASP A 224 14.12 -3.62 -0.54
N THR A 225 13.47 -4.30 -1.48
CA THR A 225 12.04 -4.55 -1.49
C THR A 225 11.70 -5.84 -2.23
N THR A 226 10.69 -6.56 -1.76
CA THR A 226 10.39 -7.89 -2.30
C THR A 226 9.78 -7.87 -3.70
N MET A 227 9.05 -6.80 -4.04
CA MET A 227 8.47 -6.68 -5.39
C MET A 227 9.52 -6.22 -6.39
N GLY A 228 9.37 -6.69 -7.62
CA GLY A 228 10.35 -6.61 -8.67
C GLY A 228 10.15 -5.45 -9.63
N ILE A 229 10.39 -5.75 -10.90
CA ILE A 229 9.92 -4.95 -12.03
C ILE A 229 8.38 -4.84 -12.08
N THR A 230 7.68 -5.89 -11.64
CA THR A 230 6.22 -5.91 -11.50
C THR A 230 5.80 -6.26 -10.08
N PRO A 231 4.53 -6.02 -9.70
CA PRO A 231 3.99 -6.43 -8.40
C PRO A 231 3.83 -7.94 -8.20
N LEU A 232 4.41 -8.79 -9.07
CA LEU A 232 4.29 -10.25 -9.02
C LEU A 232 5.35 -10.90 -8.11
N GLU A 233 6.58 -10.37 -8.10
CA GLU A 233 7.70 -10.93 -7.34
C GLU A 233 7.50 -10.82 -5.82
N GLY A 234 8.13 -11.72 -5.07
CA GLY A 234 8.26 -11.68 -3.63
C GLY A 234 7.30 -12.63 -2.92
N LEU A 235 6.39 -12.05 -2.14
CA LEU A 235 5.55 -12.78 -1.20
C LEU A 235 4.44 -13.59 -1.87
N VAL A 236 3.92 -14.58 -1.15
CA VAL A 236 2.63 -15.20 -1.49
C VAL A 236 1.52 -14.16 -1.28
N MET A 237 0.68 -13.94 -2.29
CA MET A 237 -0.38 -12.93 -2.27
C MET A 237 -1.76 -13.57 -2.42
N GLY A 238 -2.84 -12.79 -2.53
CA GLY A 238 -4.19 -13.34 -2.71
C GLY A 238 -4.33 -14.17 -3.97
N THR A 239 -3.90 -13.62 -5.10
CA THR A 239 -4.02 -14.26 -6.42
C THR A 239 -2.72 -14.31 -7.21
N ARG A 240 -1.66 -13.67 -6.70
CA ARG A 240 -0.35 -13.63 -7.34
C ARG A 240 0.58 -14.69 -6.77
N SER A 241 1.43 -15.26 -7.61
CA SER A 241 2.33 -16.35 -7.21
C SER A 241 3.38 -15.98 -6.17
N GLY A 242 3.91 -14.76 -6.23
CA GLY A 242 5.18 -14.45 -5.59
C GLY A 242 6.33 -15.16 -6.31
N ASP A 243 7.44 -15.35 -5.60
CA ASP A 243 8.64 -16.00 -6.15
C ASP A 243 8.42 -17.46 -6.51
N LEU A 244 8.82 -17.79 -7.73
CA LEU A 244 8.86 -19.13 -8.30
C LEU A 244 10.21 -19.38 -8.97
N ASP A 245 10.49 -20.64 -9.29
CA ASP A 245 11.57 -20.97 -10.23
C ASP A 245 11.30 -20.30 -11.60
N PRO A 246 12.22 -19.50 -12.16
CA PRO A 246 12.07 -18.89 -13.48
C PRO A 246 11.77 -19.87 -14.62
N ALA A 247 12.14 -21.16 -14.49
CA ALA A 247 11.84 -22.19 -15.49
C ALA A 247 10.41 -22.74 -15.40
N LEU A 248 9.73 -22.57 -14.26
CA LEU A 248 8.41 -23.15 -14.01
C LEU A 248 7.32 -22.63 -14.98
N PRO A 249 7.17 -21.31 -15.24
CA PRO A 249 6.18 -20.82 -16.18
C PRO A 249 6.34 -21.45 -17.58
N PHE A 250 7.57 -21.50 -18.09
CA PHE A 250 7.86 -22.11 -19.39
C PHE A 250 7.60 -23.61 -19.42
N TYR A 251 7.89 -24.33 -18.32
CA TYR A 251 7.56 -25.74 -18.19
C TYR A 251 6.05 -25.96 -18.32
N ILE A 252 5.24 -25.16 -17.63
CA ILE A 252 3.78 -25.26 -17.69
C ILE A 252 3.26 -24.87 -19.07
N MET A 253 3.72 -23.76 -19.65
CA MET A 253 3.33 -23.34 -21.02
C MET A 253 3.56 -24.44 -22.05
N ARG A 254 4.70 -25.14 -22.01
CA ARG A 254 4.99 -26.26 -22.92
C ARG A 254 4.04 -27.45 -22.73
N LYS A 255 3.46 -27.62 -21.54
CA LYS A 255 2.51 -28.70 -21.23
C LYS A 255 1.06 -28.36 -21.57
N THR A 256 0.68 -27.10 -21.37
CA THR A 256 -0.71 -26.65 -21.53
C THR A 256 -0.97 -25.98 -22.88
N GLY A 257 0.09 -25.58 -23.59
CA GLY A 257 -0.01 -24.76 -24.80
C GLY A 257 -0.34 -23.29 -24.52
N MET A 258 -0.28 -22.85 -23.26
CA MET A 258 -0.60 -21.47 -22.90
C MET A 258 0.38 -20.47 -23.55
N THR A 259 -0.16 -19.34 -24.01
CA THR A 259 0.63 -18.20 -24.48
C THR A 259 1.31 -17.47 -23.32
N ALA A 260 2.23 -16.55 -23.63
CA ALA A 260 2.87 -15.71 -22.62
C ALA A 260 1.83 -14.87 -21.85
N ASP A 261 0.87 -14.29 -22.54
CA ASP A 261 -0.18 -13.44 -21.94
C ASP A 261 -1.14 -14.25 -21.04
N GLU A 262 -1.47 -15.48 -21.46
CA GLU A 262 -2.28 -16.39 -20.64
C GLU A 262 -1.52 -16.81 -19.38
N MET A 263 -0.21 -17.02 -19.48
CA MET A 263 0.65 -17.34 -18.34
C MET A 263 0.80 -16.14 -17.41
N ASP A 264 1.03 -14.94 -17.91
CA ASP A 264 1.09 -13.72 -17.09
C ASP A 264 -0.23 -13.49 -16.34
N THR A 265 -1.36 -13.67 -17.03
CA THR A 265 -2.69 -13.62 -16.41
C THR A 265 -2.86 -14.70 -15.34
N ALA A 266 -2.42 -15.92 -15.59
CA ALA A 266 -2.52 -17.02 -14.63
C ALA A 266 -1.69 -16.72 -13.37
N LEU A 267 -0.44 -16.29 -13.53
CA LEU A 267 0.45 -15.95 -12.42
C LEU A 267 -0.07 -14.78 -11.58
N ASN A 268 -0.79 -13.83 -12.19
CA ASN A 268 -1.36 -12.67 -11.50
C ASN A 268 -2.75 -12.91 -10.87
N LYS A 269 -3.57 -13.79 -11.44
CA LYS A 269 -5.00 -13.91 -11.10
C LYS A 269 -5.44 -15.28 -10.61
N LYS A 270 -4.64 -16.33 -10.82
CA LYS A 270 -5.02 -17.73 -10.53
C LYS A 270 -4.05 -18.45 -9.58
N CYS A 271 -3.06 -17.74 -9.05
CA CYS A 271 -2.03 -18.29 -8.15
C CYS A 271 -2.24 -17.79 -6.71
N GLY A 272 -1.18 -17.76 -5.90
CA GLY A 272 -1.24 -17.32 -4.51
C GLY A 272 -2.14 -18.19 -3.65
N CYS A 273 -2.77 -17.58 -2.64
CA CYS A 273 -3.73 -18.24 -1.77
C CYS A 273 -4.90 -18.88 -2.56
N LEU A 274 -5.39 -18.20 -3.60
CA LEU A 274 -6.44 -18.73 -4.46
C LEU A 274 -6.00 -20.01 -5.17
N GLY A 275 -4.79 -20.03 -5.73
CA GLY A 275 -4.25 -21.21 -6.39
C GLY A 275 -4.00 -22.39 -5.44
N ILE A 276 -3.61 -22.12 -4.19
CA ILE A 276 -3.36 -23.17 -3.18
C ILE A 276 -4.66 -23.76 -2.66
N THR A 277 -5.62 -22.90 -2.32
CA THR A 277 -6.90 -23.33 -1.70
C THR A 277 -7.93 -23.77 -2.74
N GLY A 278 -7.82 -23.29 -3.97
CA GLY A 278 -8.80 -23.48 -5.04
C GLY A 278 -10.08 -22.65 -4.87
N LYS A 279 -10.21 -21.86 -3.79
CA LYS A 279 -11.48 -21.16 -3.47
C LYS A 279 -11.32 -19.75 -2.88
N TYR A 280 -10.29 -19.46 -2.09
CA TYR A 280 -10.19 -18.22 -1.34
C TYR A 280 -8.89 -17.46 -1.62
N SER A 281 -9.01 -16.15 -1.84
CA SER A 281 -7.90 -15.19 -1.80
C SER A 281 -7.88 -14.38 -0.49
N ASP A 282 -9.02 -14.25 0.18
CA ASP A 282 -9.18 -13.54 1.45
C ASP A 282 -8.71 -14.39 2.63
N ARG A 283 -7.77 -13.86 3.42
CA ARG A 283 -7.19 -14.59 4.56
C ARG A 283 -8.22 -14.92 5.63
N ARG A 284 -9.29 -14.14 5.78
CA ARG A 284 -10.33 -14.38 6.79
C ARG A 284 -11.06 -15.69 6.51
N ASP A 285 -11.43 -15.93 5.25
CA ASP A 285 -12.11 -17.16 4.84
C ASP A 285 -11.16 -18.36 4.96
N ILE A 286 -9.88 -18.17 4.63
CA ILE A 286 -8.83 -19.19 4.78
C ILE A 286 -8.65 -19.57 6.25
N GLU A 287 -8.54 -18.60 7.16
CA GLU A 287 -8.39 -18.85 8.60
C GLU A 287 -9.61 -19.59 9.17
N ILE A 288 -10.82 -19.21 8.78
CA ILE A 288 -12.06 -19.86 9.20
C ILE A 288 -12.07 -21.35 8.80
N ASP A 289 -11.72 -21.67 7.56
CA ASP A 289 -11.76 -23.05 7.08
C ASP A 289 -10.55 -23.87 7.54
N ALA A 290 -9.36 -23.25 7.70
CA ALA A 290 -8.21 -23.90 8.33
C ALA A 290 -8.56 -24.33 9.77
N ALA A 291 -9.25 -23.48 10.54
CA ALA A 291 -9.71 -23.80 11.90
C ALA A 291 -10.72 -24.98 11.94
N LYS A 292 -11.42 -25.25 10.83
CA LYS A 292 -12.30 -26.43 10.67
C LYS A 292 -11.56 -27.68 10.17
N GLY A 293 -10.24 -27.61 10.00
CA GLY A 293 -9.40 -28.72 9.56
C GLY A 293 -9.16 -28.81 8.05
N ASP A 294 -9.46 -27.76 7.28
CA ASP A 294 -9.12 -27.72 5.85
C ASP A 294 -7.59 -27.64 5.67
N LYS A 295 -7.01 -28.73 5.15
CA LYS A 295 -5.56 -28.88 5.01
C LYS A 295 -4.96 -27.93 3.96
N LEU A 296 -5.71 -27.54 2.92
CA LEU A 296 -5.21 -26.62 1.90
C LEU A 296 -5.21 -25.18 2.41
N CYS A 297 -6.21 -24.81 3.22
CA CYS A 297 -6.23 -23.52 3.90
C CYS A 297 -5.08 -23.43 4.92
N GLN A 298 -4.84 -24.50 5.70
CA GLN A 298 -3.69 -24.56 6.60
C GLN A 298 -2.37 -24.44 5.85
N LEU A 299 -2.22 -25.19 4.74
CA LEU A 299 -1.04 -25.11 3.87
C LEU A 299 -0.82 -23.68 3.33
N SER A 300 -1.88 -22.99 2.90
CA SER A 300 -1.79 -21.61 2.41
C SER A 300 -1.23 -20.67 3.48
N ILE A 301 -1.73 -20.77 4.73
CA ILE A 301 -1.24 -19.96 5.85
C ILE A 301 0.24 -20.26 6.12
N ASP A 302 0.62 -21.53 6.16
CA ASP A 302 1.99 -21.95 6.48
C ASP A 302 2.97 -21.53 5.37
N MET A 303 2.59 -21.63 4.10
CA MET A 303 3.39 -21.18 2.96
C MET A 303 3.59 -19.66 2.97
N GLU A 304 2.54 -18.88 3.23
CA GLU A 304 2.63 -17.42 3.33
C GLU A 304 3.52 -17.00 4.50
N ALA A 305 3.27 -17.53 5.70
CA ALA A 305 4.06 -17.20 6.88
C ALA A 305 5.54 -17.58 6.74
N LEU A 306 5.83 -18.75 6.14
CA LEU A 306 7.20 -19.17 5.85
C LEU A 306 7.88 -18.23 4.84
N ARG A 307 7.17 -17.79 3.80
CA ARG A 307 7.73 -16.85 2.81
C ARG A 307 8.09 -15.52 3.47
N ILE A 308 7.21 -14.98 4.31
CA ILE A 308 7.47 -13.76 5.08
C ILE A 308 8.67 -13.95 6.01
N LYS A 309 8.72 -15.07 6.76
CA LYS A 309 9.84 -15.40 7.66
C LYS A 309 11.19 -15.42 6.93
N LYS A 310 11.24 -16.02 5.74
CA LYS A 310 12.45 -16.04 4.91
C LYS A 310 12.92 -14.64 4.56
N TYR A 311 12.01 -13.74 4.17
CA TYR A 311 12.34 -12.36 3.86
C TYR A 311 12.73 -11.54 5.10
N ILE A 312 12.14 -11.81 6.27
CA ILE A 312 12.61 -11.22 7.53
C ILE A 312 14.09 -11.60 7.74
N GLY A 313 14.43 -12.88 7.63
CA GLY A 313 15.82 -13.33 7.77
C GLY A 313 16.77 -12.72 6.73
N ALA A 314 16.35 -12.63 5.47
CA ALA A 314 17.14 -12.01 4.41
C ALA A 314 17.43 -10.53 4.70
N PHE A 315 16.39 -9.75 5.01
CA PHE A 315 16.55 -8.33 5.31
C PHE A 315 17.29 -8.07 6.63
N MET A 316 17.16 -8.94 7.63
CA MET A 316 18.02 -8.87 8.81
C MET A 316 19.50 -9.01 8.45
N ALA A 317 19.84 -9.90 7.53
CA ALA A 317 21.22 -10.09 7.08
C ALA A 317 21.76 -8.86 6.31
N GLU A 318 20.92 -8.19 5.53
CA GLU A 318 21.27 -6.97 4.78
C GLU A 318 21.44 -5.73 5.66
N LEU A 319 20.56 -5.60 6.67
CA LEU A 319 20.54 -4.46 7.57
C LEU A 319 21.58 -4.59 8.70
N GLY A 320 21.89 -5.81 9.13
CA GLY A 320 22.81 -6.14 10.23
C GLY A 320 22.24 -5.81 11.62
N HIS A 321 21.64 -4.63 11.78
CA HIS A 321 20.88 -4.22 12.96
C HIS A 321 19.48 -3.79 12.54
N VAL A 322 18.45 -4.29 13.24
CA VAL A 322 17.03 -3.96 12.98
C VAL A 322 16.40 -3.40 14.24
N ASP A 323 16.02 -2.13 14.18
CA ASP A 323 15.34 -1.44 15.29
C ASP A 323 13.92 -1.94 15.49
N ALA A 324 13.18 -2.11 14.39
CA ALA A 324 11.81 -2.60 14.43
C ALA A 324 11.38 -3.38 13.19
N ILE A 325 10.45 -4.31 13.42
CA ILE A 325 9.59 -4.90 12.37
C ILE A 325 8.23 -4.21 12.44
N VAL A 326 7.72 -3.76 11.31
CA VAL A 326 6.44 -3.05 11.21
C VAL A 326 5.47 -3.87 10.38
N TRP A 327 4.29 -4.16 10.92
CA TRP A 327 3.19 -4.79 10.19
C TRP A 327 2.16 -3.75 9.78
N THR A 328 1.75 -3.79 8.53
CA THR A 328 0.75 -2.85 7.99
C THR A 328 -0.10 -3.49 6.90
N ALA A 329 -1.05 -2.72 6.38
CA ALA A 329 -2.09 -3.11 5.45
C ALA A 329 -3.08 -4.12 6.04
N GLY A 330 -4.14 -4.43 5.28
CA GLY A 330 -5.32 -5.09 5.84
C GLY A 330 -5.06 -6.40 6.61
N VAL A 331 -4.18 -7.26 6.12
CA VAL A 331 -3.82 -8.53 6.81
C VAL A 331 -2.75 -8.26 7.87
N GLY A 332 -1.76 -7.42 7.62
CA GLY A 332 -0.73 -7.10 8.62
C GLY A 332 -1.31 -6.43 9.87
N GLU A 333 -2.34 -5.60 9.72
CA GLU A 333 -3.06 -4.92 10.81
C GLU A 333 -3.94 -5.86 11.63
N ARG A 334 -4.54 -6.89 11.00
CA ARG A 334 -5.63 -7.70 11.57
C ARG A 334 -5.41 -9.22 11.53
N GLY A 335 -4.20 -9.68 11.21
CA GLY A 335 -3.87 -11.10 11.08
C GLY A 335 -2.87 -11.58 12.14
N PRO A 336 -3.27 -11.73 13.42
CA PRO A 336 -2.36 -12.20 14.47
C PRO A 336 -1.76 -13.57 14.16
N ILE A 337 -2.50 -14.45 13.48
CA ILE A 337 -2.02 -15.78 13.04
C ILE A 337 -0.83 -15.65 12.09
N THR A 338 -0.94 -14.82 11.05
CA THR A 338 0.13 -14.57 10.08
C THR A 338 1.36 -13.98 10.77
N ARG A 339 1.18 -12.94 11.62
CA ARG A 339 2.28 -12.31 12.36
C ARG A 339 3.00 -13.31 13.27
N GLY A 340 2.23 -14.06 14.06
CA GLY A 340 2.76 -15.05 15.00
C GLY A 340 3.55 -16.15 14.30
N LYS A 341 2.98 -16.77 13.25
CA LYS A 341 3.65 -17.84 12.49
C LYS A 341 4.91 -17.36 11.76
N ALA A 342 4.89 -16.15 11.21
CA ALA A 342 6.02 -15.57 10.49
C ALA A 342 7.19 -15.22 11.43
N CYS A 343 6.91 -14.80 12.66
CA CYS A 343 7.96 -14.46 13.65
C CYS A 343 8.38 -15.63 14.55
N SER A 344 7.59 -16.70 14.64
CA SER A 344 7.92 -17.87 15.48
C SER A 344 9.27 -18.49 15.10
N GLY A 345 10.10 -18.83 16.09
CA GLY A 345 11.43 -19.41 15.87
C GLY A 345 12.53 -18.39 15.55
N LEU A 346 12.24 -17.10 15.67
CA LEU A 346 13.22 -16.00 15.51
C LEU A 346 13.69 -15.42 16.86
N GLU A 347 13.34 -16.05 17.98
CA GLU A 347 13.60 -15.54 19.33
C GLU A 347 15.09 -15.38 19.61
N GLU A 348 15.90 -16.39 19.22
CA GLU A 348 17.37 -16.35 19.34
C GLU A 348 18.01 -15.27 18.45
N TYR A 349 17.31 -14.82 17.41
CA TYR A 349 17.72 -13.71 16.55
C TYR A 349 17.23 -12.35 17.09
N GLY A 350 16.62 -12.32 18.29
CA GLY A 350 16.19 -11.10 18.96
C GLY A 350 14.79 -10.61 18.60
N ILE A 351 14.02 -11.40 17.84
CA ILE A 351 12.62 -11.10 17.49
C ILE A 351 11.71 -11.97 18.33
N LYS A 352 11.03 -11.37 19.30
CA LYS A 352 10.11 -12.09 20.19
C LYS A 352 8.78 -11.37 20.27
N ILE A 353 7.73 -12.02 19.77
CA ILE A 353 6.35 -11.55 19.91
C ILE A 353 5.84 -11.95 21.30
N ASP A 354 5.08 -11.05 21.93
CA ASP A 354 4.18 -11.41 23.02
C ASP A 354 2.86 -11.88 22.41
N GLU A 355 2.54 -13.17 22.56
CA GLU A 355 1.37 -13.80 21.96
C GLU A 355 0.08 -13.10 22.36
N GLN A 356 -0.04 -12.69 23.63
CA GLN A 356 -1.23 -12.02 24.13
C GLN A 356 -1.35 -10.60 23.57
N LYS A 357 -0.25 -9.84 23.50
CA LYS A 357 -0.26 -8.51 22.86
C LYS A 357 -0.60 -8.62 21.38
N ASN A 358 -0.10 -9.65 20.69
CA ASN A 358 -0.38 -9.90 19.28
C ASN A 358 -1.87 -10.15 19.02
N GLU A 359 -2.52 -11.00 19.84
CA GLU A 359 -3.97 -11.26 19.75
C GLU A 359 -4.81 -10.02 20.03
N TRP A 360 -4.40 -9.18 21.00
CA TRP A 360 -5.09 -7.94 21.31
C TRP A 360 -4.94 -6.88 20.21
N SER A 361 -3.86 -6.94 19.42
CA SER A 361 -3.59 -6.04 18.30
C SER A 361 -4.41 -6.42 17.06
N PHE A 362 -5.70 -6.11 17.10
CA PHE A 362 -6.63 -6.29 15.98
C PHE A 362 -7.43 -4.99 15.78
N THR A 363 -6.85 -4.04 15.04
CA THR A 363 -7.48 -2.74 14.75
C THR A 363 -6.80 -2.08 13.55
N GLY A 364 -7.54 -1.23 12.83
CA GLY A 364 -6.96 -0.28 11.86
C GLY A 364 -6.93 1.16 12.39
N ASN A 365 -7.26 1.35 13.68
CA ASN A 365 -7.51 2.65 14.30
C ASN A 365 -6.47 3.04 15.37
N ALA A 366 -5.45 2.22 15.59
CA ALA A 366 -4.36 2.54 16.50
C ALA A 366 -3.04 1.90 16.05
N GLU A 367 -1.95 2.57 16.40
CA GLU A 367 -0.61 1.99 16.39
C GLU A 367 -0.43 1.16 17.65
N THR A 368 0.12 -0.05 17.52
CA THR A 368 0.34 -0.95 18.67
C THR A 368 1.77 -1.49 18.71
N CYS A 369 2.20 -1.95 19.89
CA CYS A 369 3.46 -2.66 20.07
C CYS A 369 3.19 -4.08 20.59
N ILE A 370 3.65 -5.08 19.86
CA ILE A 370 3.39 -6.50 20.12
C ILE A 370 4.65 -7.29 20.48
N SER A 371 5.80 -6.63 20.62
CA SER A 371 7.02 -7.28 21.09
C SER A 371 6.93 -7.64 22.57
N ALA A 372 7.51 -8.78 22.94
CA ALA A 372 7.81 -9.11 24.32
C ALA A 372 8.78 -8.07 24.92
N ASP A 373 8.74 -7.91 26.24
CA ASP A 373 9.54 -6.88 26.93
C ASP A 373 11.05 -7.13 26.80
N ASP A 374 11.45 -8.40 26.67
CA ASP A 374 12.83 -8.85 26.44
C ASP A 374 13.21 -9.01 24.95
N SER A 375 12.33 -8.62 24.01
CA SER A 375 12.65 -8.59 22.58
C SER A 375 13.68 -7.49 22.28
N LYS A 376 14.76 -7.84 21.58
CA LYS A 376 15.81 -6.88 21.15
C LYS A 376 15.30 -5.95 20.05
N THR A 377 14.47 -6.48 19.15
CA THR A 377 13.83 -5.73 18.07
C THR A 377 12.39 -5.42 18.45
N LYS A 378 11.95 -4.18 18.25
CA LYS A 378 10.53 -3.80 18.47
C LYS A 378 9.67 -4.37 17.36
N ILE A 379 8.41 -4.67 17.67
CA ILE A 379 7.45 -5.17 16.69
C ILE A 379 6.21 -4.30 16.80
N PHE A 380 5.96 -3.51 15.77
CA PHE A 380 4.85 -2.57 15.70
C PHE A 380 3.78 -3.07 14.72
N VAL A 381 2.53 -2.74 15.00
CA VAL A 381 1.45 -2.76 14.00
C VAL A 381 1.04 -1.32 13.77
N ILE A 382 1.27 -0.83 12.55
CA ILE A 382 1.04 0.58 12.18
C ILE A 382 0.09 0.59 10.99
N PRO A 383 -1.18 1.00 11.16
CA PRO A 383 -2.10 1.13 10.03
C PRO A 383 -1.60 2.15 9.01
N THR A 384 -1.48 1.76 7.74
CA THR A 384 -0.93 2.65 6.69
C THR A 384 -1.91 3.77 6.32
N ASP A 385 -1.40 4.94 5.95
CA ASP A 385 -2.21 6.09 5.48
C ASP A 385 -1.63 6.64 4.17
N GLU A 386 -1.86 5.90 3.08
CA GLU A 386 -1.30 6.24 1.76
C GLU A 386 -1.93 7.53 1.22
N GLU A 387 -3.24 7.70 1.44
CA GLU A 387 -3.98 8.89 1.04
C GLU A 387 -3.46 10.15 1.73
N LEU A 388 -3.02 10.09 2.98
CA LEU A 388 -2.36 11.23 3.64
C LEU A 388 -1.03 11.58 2.98
N VAL A 389 -0.20 10.60 2.59
CA VAL A 389 1.04 10.86 1.83
C VAL A 389 0.71 11.60 0.53
N MET A 390 -0.26 11.10 -0.23
CA MET A 390 -0.70 11.73 -1.47
C MET A 390 -1.24 13.14 -1.25
N THR A 391 -1.97 13.35 -0.16
CA THR A 391 -2.54 14.65 0.24
C THR A 391 -1.44 15.65 0.54
N GLU A 392 -0.46 15.27 1.36
CA GLU A 392 0.67 16.15 1.74
C GLU A 392 1.55 16.49 0.52
N ASP A 393 1.85 15.51 -0.34
CA ASP A 393 2.62 15.72 -1.56
C ASP A 393 1.90 16.65 -2.53
N ALA A 394 0.60 16.42 -2.79
CA ALA A 394 -0.20 17.27 -3.68
C ALA A 394 -0.30 18.71 -3.17
N TYR A 395 -0.50 18.88 -1.86
CA TYR A 395 -0.50 20.19 -1.22
C TYR A 395 0.86 20.90 -1.37
N ALA A 396 1.95 20.20 -1.03
CA ALA A 396 3.29 20.77 -1.05
C ALA A 396 3.73 21.14 -2.48
N LEU A 397 3.40 20.31 -3.47
CA LEU A 397 3.63 20.57 -4.89
C LEU A 397 2.86 21.79 -5.39
N MET A 398 1.57 21.90 -5.06
CA MET A 398 0.76 23.09 -5.36
C MET A 398 1.39 24.36 -4.77
N LYS A 399 1.95 24.30 -3.55
CA LYS A 399 2.60 25.45 -2.90
C LYS A 399 4.05 25.69 -3.35
N GLY A 400 4.64 24.82 -4.17
CA GLY A 400 6.05 24.91 -4.55
C GLY A 400 7.02 24.66 -3.40
N THR A 401 6.60 23.90 -2.39
CA THR A 401 7.36 23.60 -1.16
C THR A 401 7.81 22.15 -1.04
N TYR A 402 7.44 21.31 -2.01
CA TYR A 402 7.79 19.90 -2.03
C TYR A 402 9.27 19.70 -2.37
N ASP A 403 9.91 18.78 -1.65
CA ASP A 403 11.22 18.21 -1.97
C ASP A 403 11.07 16.69 -2.14
N VAL A 404 12.13 15.99 -2.57
CA VAL A 404 12.17 14.53 -2.57
C VAL A 404 11.75 13.99 -1.19
N HIS A 405 11.00 12.90 -1.22
CA HIS A 405 10.33 12.31 -0.07
C HIS A 405 11.26 11.97 1.12
N THR A 406 12.56 11.76 0.85
CA THR A 406 13.61 11.57 1.87
C THR A 406 13.93 12.85 2.65
N ASN A 407 13.86 14.02 2.00
CA ASN A 407 14.12 15.33 2.62
C ASN A 407 12.83 16.05 3.05
N PHE A 408 11.68 15.64 2.53
CA PHE A 408 10.41 16.28 2.85
C PHE A 408 9.92 15.90 4.26
N LYS A 409 9.56 16.92 5.05
CA LYS A 409 9.03 16.77 6.41
C LYS A 409 7.50 16.70 6.40
N TYR A 410 6.98 15.48 6.38
CA TYR A 410 5.56 15.18 6.57
C TYR A 410 5.04 15.51 7.97
N SER A 411 3.76 15.83 8.06
CA SER A 411 3.06 16.17 9.31
C SER A 411 3.03 15.01 10.31
N PHE A 412 2.95 13.78 9.80
CA PHE A 412 2.93 12.57 10.63
C PHE A 412 4.29 12.20 11.24
N GLN A 413 5.34 12.99 11.01
CA GLN A 413 6.61 12.91 11.75
C GLN A 413 6.59 13.70 13.07
N ASP A 414 5.54 14.49 13.33
CA ASP A 414 5.38 15.14 14.64
C ASP A 414 4.96 14.10 15.70
N PRO A 415 5.62 14.03 16.87
CA PRO A 415 5.19 13.17 17.98
C PRO A 415 3.77 13.46 18.48
N ASN A 416 3.25 14.65 18.23
CA ASN A 416 1.88 15.06 18.57
C ASN A 416 0.88 14.83 17.44
N TYR A 417 1.31 14.25 16.31
CA TYR A 417 0.40 13.89 15.23
C TYR A 417 -0.70 12.95 15.72
N VAL A 418 -1.94 13.28 15.37
CA VAL A 418 -3.12 12.45 15.64
C VAL A 418 -3.93 12.33 14.35
N ASN A 419 -4.19 11.11 13.93
CA ASN A 419 -5.23 10.84 12.93
C ASN A 419 -6.59 10.86 13.63
N LYS A 420 -7.36 11.94 13.44
CA LYS A 420 -8.66 12.17 14.11
C LYS A 420 -9.68 11.06 13.82
N ALA A 421 -9.74 10.59 12.57
CA ALA A 421 -10.69 9.55 12.18
C ALA A 421 -10.38 8.21 12.88
N ARG A 422 -9.09 7.87 12.99
CA ARG A 422 -8.65 6.70 13.75
C ARG A 422 -8.91 6.85 15.24
N GLU A 423 -8.66 8.02 15.82
CA GLU A 423 -8.94 8.26 17.25
C GLU A 423 -10.43 8.09 17.59
N GLU A 424 -11.33 8.58 16.74
CA GLU A 424 -12.76 8.36 16.89
C GLU A 424 -13.12 6.88 16.72
N GLY A 425 -12.60 6.22 15.68
CA GLY A 425 -12.82 4.79 15.44
C GLY A 425 -12.31 3.90 16.58
N LEU A 426 -11.21 4.28 17.22
CA LEU A 426 -10.61 3.56 18.32
C LEU A 426 -11.53 3.48 19.54
N LYS A 427 -12.38 4.49 19.79
CA LYS A 427 -13.37 4.45 20.88
C LYS A 427 -14.29 3.23 20.73
N GLY A 428 -14.77 2.99 19.51
CA GLY A 428 -15.59 1.82 19.20
C GLY A 428 -14.84 0.50 19.32
N ASP A 429 -13.58 0.46 18.89
CA ASP A 429 -12.74 -0.72 19.02
C ASP A 429 -12.44 -1.07 20.49
N LEU A 430 -12.20 -0.07 21.34
CA LEU A 430 -11.95 -0.25 22.77
C LEU A 430 -13.18 -0.77 23.54
N VAL A 431 -14.39 -0.39 23.14
CA VAL A 431 -15.61 -0.98 23.70
C VAL A 431 -15.72 -2.46 23.35
N LYS A 432 -15.43 -2.83 22.10
CA LYS A 432 -15.51 -4.22 21.62
C LYS A 432 -14.34 -5.07 22.13
N ARG A 433 -13.15 -4.48 22.30
CA ARG A 433 -11.89 -5.14 22.64
C ARG A 433 -11.12 -4.33 23.69
N PRO A 434 -11.53 -4.33 24.97
CA PRO A 434 -10.92 -3.47 26.00
C PRO A 434 -9.42 -3.69 26.19
N ASN A 435 -8.92 -4.92 25.98
CA ASN A 435 -7.50 -5.22 26.10
C ASN A 435 -6.63 -4.56 25.01
N LEU A 436 -7.21 -4.05 23.92
CA LEU A 436 -6.48 -3.28 22.92
C LEU A 436 -5.77 -2.07 23.56
N ALA A 437 -6.37 -1.45 24.59
CA ALA A 437 -5.76 -0.33 25.31
C ALA A 437 -4.37 -0.65 25.90
N LYS A 438 -4.10 -1.93 26.20
CA LYS A 438 -2.83 -2.38 26.79
C LYS A 438 -1.69 -2.48 25.77
N VAL A 439 -2.01 -2.45 24.48
CA VAL A 439 -1.01 -2.60 23.40
C VAL A 439 -0.90 -1.36 22.53
N VAL A 440 -1.81 -0.39 22.65
CA VAL A 440 -1.68 0.90 21.97
C VAL A 440 -0.37 1.55 22.39
N VAL A 441 0.45 1.90 21.41
CA VAL A 441 1.73 2.58 21.62
C VAL A 441 1.57 4.06 21.29
N ARG A 442 2.28 4.90 22.04
CA ARG A 442 2.37 6.34 21.80
C ARG A 442 3.84 6.73 21.70
N PRO A 443 4.17 7.81 20.97
CA PRO A 443 5.54 8.32 20.92
C PRO A 443 6.07 8.59 22.34
N PRO A 444 7.39 8.45 22.58
CA PRO A 444 8.00 8.82 23.85
C PRO A 444 7.67 10.27 24.20
N LYS A 445 7.35 10.54 25.48
CA LYS A 445 7.23 11.92 25.96
C LYS A 445 8.63 12.51 26.07
N ASN A 446 8.86 13.64 25.40
CA ASN A 446 10.09 14.42 25.53
C ASN A 446 10.31 14.92 26.95
#